data_AF-A0A2T2S9L8-F1
#
_entry.id   AF-A0A2T2S9L8-F1
#
_cell.length_a   1.000
_cell.length_b   1.000
_cell.length_c   1.000
_cell.angle_alpha   90.00
_cell.angle_beta   90.00
_cell.angle_gamma   90.00
#
_symmetry.space_group_name_H-M   'P 1'
#
loop_
_entity.id
_entity.type
_entity.pdbx_description
1 polymer ?
#
loop_
_entity_poly.entity_id
_entity_poly.type
_entity_poly.pdbx_seq_one_letter_code
_entity_poly.pdbx_strand_id
1 'polypeptide(L)'
;MLNFLKRVRAWWRGRRTQQITPDRARERVRRGAEYLDGVDPDWYRRIDSETLELGDGRHCVLGQLHGEFRLGLGRSDLISMSSAPRTSLSPVAYGFKCVMNVPDEWQDYDYKLLNEAWREAVRTRQEDDSVFGDDEVIVSSGDSVPEAPAEPVPAEA
;
A
#
# COMPACT_ATOMS: atom_id res chain seq x y z
N MET A 1 45.00 4.92 11.20
CA MET A 1 43.68 5.57 10.98
C MET A 1 42.58 4.61 10.48
N LEU A 2 42.88 3.54 9.73
CA LEU A 2 41.87 2.59 9.20
C LEU A 2 41.06 1.80 10.26
N ASN A 3 41.60 1.54 11.45
CA ASN A 3 40.92 0.70 12.46
C ASN A 3 39.76 1.41 13.19
N PHE A 4 39.84 2.74 13.35
CA PHE A 4 38.78 3.52 14.00
C PHE A 4 37.54 3.59 13.11
N LEU A 5 37.72 3.85 11.82
CA LEU A 5 36.64 3.87 10.82
C LEU A 5 35.94 2.51 10.68
N LYS A 6 36.68 1.40 10.76
CA LYS A 6 36.09 0.04 10.75
C LYS A 6 35.22 -0.24 11.98
N ARG A 7 35.67 0.16 13.18
CA ARG A 7 34.89 0.02 14.42
C ARG A 7 33.63 0.89 14.43
N VAL A 8 33.73 2.13 13.96
CA VAL A 8 32.57 3.02 13.79
C VAL A 8 31.59 2.40 12.78
N ARG A 9 32.05 1.91 11.63
CA ARG A 9 31.18 1.25 10.63
C ARG A 9 30.53 -0.04 11.14
N ALA A 10 31.19 -0.81 12.00
CA ALA A 10 30.62 -2.01 12.61
C ALA A 10 29.54 -1.65 13.64
N TRP A 11 29.82 -0.66 14.50
CA TRP A 11 28.85 -0.16 15.48
C TRP A 11 27.62 0.46 14.81
N TRP A 12 27.82 1.26 13.75
CA TRP A 12 26.73 1.81 12.95
C TRP A 12 25.90 0.73 12.24
N ARG A 13 26.53 -0.38 11.78
CA ARG A 13 25.82 -1.53 11.22
C ARG A 13 24.97 -2.25 12.26
N GLY A 14 25.52 -2.51 13.45
CA GLY A 14 24.76 -3.15 14.55
C GLY A 14 23.57 -2.32 15.03
N ARG A 15 23.68 -0.99 15.04
CA ARG A 15 22.54 -0.11 15.32
C ARG A 15 21.46 -0.14 14.24
N ARG A 16 21.82 -0.36 12.97
CA ARG A 16 20.84 -0.42 11.87
C ARG A 16 20.09 -1.75 11.84
N THR A 17 20.75 -2.87 12.11
CA THR A 17 20.07 -4.17 12.21
C THR A 17 19.08 -4.19 13.37
N GLN A 18 19.36 -3.48 14.47
CA GLN A 18 18.41 -3.26 15.57
C GLN A 18 17.14 -2.49 15.17
N GLN A 19 17.12 -1.81 14.01
CA GLN A 19 15.92 -1.14 13.49
C GLN A 19 15.07 -2.04 12.59
N ILE A 20 15.55 -3.23 12.24
CA ILE A 20 14.83 -4.19 11.41
C ILE A 20 14.03 -5.09 12.35
N THR A 21 12.83 -4.62 12.70
CA THR A 21 11.87 -5.34 13.52
C THR A 21 10.47 -5.21 12.93
N PRO A 22 9.54 -6.15 13.23
CA PRO A 22 8.16 -6.08 12.75
C PRO A 22 7.49 -4.75 13.06
N ASP A 23 7.61 -4.24 14.29
CA ASP A 23 6.99 -2.97 14.70
C ASP A 23 7.56 -1.77 13.94
N ARG A 24 8.86 -1.78 13.65
CA ARG A 24 9.51 -0.73 12.85
C ARG A 24 9.13 -0.81 11.38
N ALA A 25 8.89 -2.01 10.85
CA ALA A 25 8.35 -2.18 9.50
C ALA A 25 6.92 -1.63 9.42
N ARG A 26 6.02 -2.06 10.32
CA ARG A 26 4.64 -1.55 10.40
C ARG A 26 4.58 -0.04 10.52
N GLU A 27 5.38 0.55 11.40
CA GLU A 27 5.41 1.99 11.60
C GLU A 27 5.94 2.76 10.38
N ARG A 28 6.86 2.18 9.61
CA ARG A 28 7.30 2.76 8.32
C ARG A 28 6.21 2.66 7.27
N VAL A 29 5.56 1.49 7.15
CA VAL A 29 4.45 1.27 6.22
C VAL A 29 3.28 2.18 6.53
N ARG A 30 2.93 2.36 7.82
CA ARG A 30 1.88 3.30 8.25
C ARG A 30 2.12 4.70 7.70
N ARG A 31 3.35 5.22 7.84
CA ARG A 31 3.71 6.54 7.27
C ARG A 31 3.63 6.55 5.75
N GLY A 32 4.07 5.47 5.10
CA GLY A 32 3.96 5.30 3.65
C GLY A 32 2.52 5.35 3.16
N ALA A 33 1.64 4.62 3.84
CA ALA A 33 0.23 4.54 3.53
C ALA A 33 -0.49 5.88 3.81
N GLU A 34 -0.23 6.51 4.96
CA GLU A 34 -0.76 7.86 5.28
C GLU A 34 -0.32 8.92 4.26
N TYR A 35 0.90 8.80 3.75
CA TYR A 35 1.37 9.64 2.65
C TYR A 35 0.53 9.41 1.39
N LEU A 36 0.33 8.15 0.99
CA LEU A 36 -0.50 7.81 -0.19
C LEU A 36 -1.96 8.23 -0.02
N ASP A 37 -2.54 8.06 1.16
CA ASP A 37 -3.90 8.51 1.47
C ASP A 37 -4.06 10.03 1.19
N GLY A 38 -3.00 10.82 1.39
CA GLY A 38 -3.00 12.25 1.13
C GLY A 38 -2.68 12.66 -0.31
N VAL A 39 -1.82 11.91 -1.03
CA VAL A 39 -1.37 12.29 -2.38
C VAL A 39 -2.13 11.61 -3.51
N ASP A 40 -2.68 10.42 -3.26
CA ASP A 40 -3.40 9.62 -4.26
C ASP A 40 -4.55 8.86 -3.57
N PRO A 41 -5.68 9.53 -3.29
CA PRO A 41 -6.83 8.91 -2.64
C PRO A 41 -7.29 7.63 -3.37
N ASP A 42 -7.82 6.67 -2.62
CA ASP A 42 -8.27 5.37 -3.14
C ASP A 42 -7.17 4.52 -3.82
N TRP A 43 -5.88 4.84 -3.62
CA TRP A 43 -4.75 4.06 -4.14
C TRP A 43 -4.87 2.57 -3.82
N TYR A 44 -5.37 2.22 -2.63
CA TYR A 44 -5.53 0.85 -2.16
C TYR A 44 -6.46 0.01 -3.04
N ARG A 45 -7.41 0.62 -3.76
CA ARG A 45 -8.30 -0.09 -4.70
C ARG A 45 -7.58 -0.58 -5.96
N ARG A 46 -6.46 0.05 -6.31
CA ARG A 46 -5.65 -0.27 -7.49
C ARG A 46 -4.49 -1.22 -7.20
N ILE A 47 -4.30 -1.59 -5.94
CA ILE A 47 -3.23 -2.48 -5.52
C ILE A 47 -3.77 -3.87 -5.27
N ASP A 48 -3.14 -4.84 -5.89
CA ASP A 48 -3.33 -6.24 -5.58
C ASP A 48 -2.42 -6.64 -4.41
N SER A 49 -3.05 -6.90 -3.26
CA SER A 49 -2.36 -7.30 -2.03
C SER A 49 -1.77 -8.70 -2.10
N GLU A 50 -2.23 -9.58 -2.99
CA GLU A 50 -1.71 -10.94 -3.10
C GLU A 50 -0.37 -10.97 -3.83
N THR A 51 -0.25 -10.17 -4.89
CA THR A 51 0.96 -10.09 -5.71
C THR A 51 1.96 -9.05 -5.20
N LEU A 52 1.61 -8.22 -4.21
CA LEU A 52 2.48 -7.15 -3.70
C LEU A 52 3.83 -7.68 -3.20
N GLU A 53 4.92 -7.17 -3.77
CA GLU A 53 6.30 -7.54 -3.41
C GLU A 53 7.22 -6.33 -3.63
N LEU A 54 7.74 -5.74 -2.55
CA LEU A 54 8.57 -4.53 -2.62
C LEU A 54 9.94 -4.75 -3.26
N GLY A 55 10.47 -5.97 -3.20
CA GLY A 55 11.72 -6.32 -3.88
C GLY A 55 11.61 -6.33 -5.42
N ASP A 56 10.38 -6.34 -5.94
CA ASP A 56 10.09 -6.41 -7.37
C ASP A 56 9.60 -5.05 -7.89
N GLY A 57 10.30 -4.51 -8.90
CA GLY A 57 10.01 -3.18 -9.44
C GLY A 57 8.63 -3.01 -10.10
N ARG A 58 7.94 -4.10 -10.47
CA ARG A 58 6.58 -4.05 -11.04
C ARG A 58 5.51 -4.43 -10.03
N HIS A 59 5.82 -5.34 -9.11
CA HIS A 59 4.88 -5.79 -8.08
C HIS A 59 4.94 -4.96 -6.79
N CYS A 60 5.89 -4.04 -6.65
CA CYS A 60 5.92 -3.10 -5.53
C CYS A 60 4.78 -2.06 -5.62
N VAL A 61 4.46 -1.41 -4.51
CA VAL A 61 3.38 -0.40 -4.39
C VAL A 61 3.43 0.66 -5.50
N LEU A 62 4.60 1.28 -5.70
CA LEU A 62 4.78 2.30 -6.75
C LEU A 62 4.75 1.71 -8.16
N GLY A 63 5.16 0.45 -8.32
CA GLY A 63 5.14 -0.28 -9.59
C GLY A 63 3.72 -0.59 -10.03
N GLN A 64 2.87 -1.05 -9.11
CA GLN A 64 1.46 -1.33 -9.41
C GLN A 64 0.68 -0.04 -9.70
N LEU A 65 0.92 1.04 -8.93
CA LEU A 65 0.20 2.31 -9.11
C LEU A 65 0.62 3.07 -10.39
N HIS A 66 1.86 2.92 -10.84
CA HIS A 66 2.43 3.78 -11.89
C HIS A 66 3.08 3.01 -13.06
N GLY A 67 2.96 1.69 -13.10
CA GLY A 67 3.43 0.82 -14.19
C GLY A 67 4.91 0.43 -14.15
N GLU A 68 5.79 1.28 -13.59
CA GLU A 68 7.19 0.93 -13.28
C GLU A 68 7.71 1.76 -12.10
N PHE A 69 8.48 1.16 -11.19
CA PHE A 69 9.15 1.84 -10.07
C PHE A 69 9.87 3.14 -10.45
N ARG A 70 10.48 3.20 -11.65
CA ARG A 70 11.16 4.41 -12.18
C ARG A 70 10.19 5.50 -12.65
N LEU A 71 9.02 5.12 -13.15
CA LEU A 71 7.98 6.06 -13.58
C LEU A 71 7.17 6.58 -12.37
N GLY A 72 6.98 5.72 -11.36
CA GLY A 72 6.42 6.08 -10.05
C GLY A 72 7.32 7.00 -9.22
N LEU A 73 8.65 6.77 -9.22
CA LEU A 73 9.62 7.68 -8.59
C LEU A 73 9.73 9.04 -9.31
N GLY A 74 9.53 9.08 -10.64
CA GLY A 74 9.53 10.31 -11.42
C GLY A 74 8.25 11.14 -11.28
N ARG A 75 7.12 10.53 -10.90
CA ARG A 75 5.82 11.20 -10.69
C ARG A 75 5.49 11.55 -9.23
N SER A 76 6.25 11.02 -8.26
CA SER A 76 6.01 11.19 -6.81
C SER A 76 6.94 12.23 -6.14
N ASP A 77 7.64 13.07 -6.90
CA ASP A 77 8.62 14.06 -6.38
C ASP A 77 9.77 13.49 -5.54
N LEU A 78 9.96 12.17 -5.51
CA LEU A 78 11.02 11.51 -4.75
C LEU A 78 12.43 11.64 -5.37
N ILE A 79 12.52 12.09 -6.62
CA ILE A 79 13.79 12.48 -7.27
C ILE A 79 13.55 13.77 -8.05
N SER A 80 13.57 14.92 -7.38
CA SER A 80 13.67 16.19 -8.10
C SER A 80 15.09 16.37 -8.63
N MET A 81 15.24 16.27 -9.96
CA MET A 81 16.40 16.77 -10.68
C MET A 81 16.19 18.22 -11.16
N SER A 82 15.43 19.02 -10.39
CA SER A 82 15.21 20.45 -10.63
C SER A 82 15.11 21.24 -9.32
N SER A 83 15.61 22.47 -9.32
CA SER A 83 15.97 23.24 -8.12
C SER A 83 14.76 23.73 -7.29
N ALA A 84 14.24 22.86 -6.41
CA ALA A 84 13.54 23.10 -5.14
C ALA A 84 12.13 23.77 -5.14
N PRO A 85 11.28 23.63 -4.08
CA PRO A 85 11.46 22.89 -2.79
C PRO A 85 10.26 21.93 -2.48
N ARG A 86 10.32 20.84 -1.69
CA ARG A 86 10.64 20.67 -0.24
C ARG A 86 10.68 19.16 0.11
N THR A 87 11.69 18.71 0.87
CA THR A 87 11.87 17.35 1.45
C THR A 87 12.02 16.18 0.48
N SER A 88 13.27 15.74 0.25
CA SER A 88 13.55 14.37 -0.19
C SER A 88 13.02 13.41 0.88
N LEU A 89 11.83 12.84 0.68
CA LEU A 89 11.30 11.81 1.56
C LEU A 89 12.16 10.57 1.39
N SER A 90 12.55 9.94 2.49
CA SER A 90 13.35 8.73 2.45
C SER A 90 12.45 7.54 2.13
N PRO A 91 12.63 6.83 0.99
CA PRO A 91 11.83 5.64 0.69
C PRO A 91 11.92 4.58 1.78
N VAL A 92 13.06 4.54 2.51
CA VAL A 92 13.24 3.67 3.66
C VAL A 92 12.37 4.13 4.83
N ALA A 93 12.30 5.42 5.14
CA ALA A 93 11.51 5.92 6.28
C ALA A 93 9.98 5.74 6.09
N TYR A 94 9.53 5.65 4.85
CA TYR A 94 8.14 5.43 4.45
C TYR A 94 7.85 3.97 4.06
N GLY A 95 8.81 3.06 4.27
CA GLY A 95 8.60 1.63 4.07
C GLY A 95 8.49 1.18 2.61
N PHE A 96 8.82 2.05 1.64
CA PHE A 96 8.88 1.69 0.22
C PHE A 96 10.18 0.97 -0.16
N LYS A 97 11.15 0.91 0.76
CA LYS A 97 12.44 0.25 0.54
C LYS A 97 13.03 -0.30 1.84
N CYS A 98 13.77 -1.40 1.73
CA CYS A 98 14.51 -1.97 2.86
C CYS A 98 15.63 -1.06 3.38
N VAL A 99 16.08 -1.30 4.60
CA VAL A 99 17.24 -0.62 5.19
C VAL A 99 18.52 -0.94 4.39
N MET A 100 19.18 0.09 3.87
CA MET A 100 20.42 -0.06 3.09
C MET A 100 21.69 -0.11 3.96
N ASN A 101 22.75 -0.72 3.43
CA ASN A 101 24.07 -0.90 4.06
C ASN A 101 24.08 -1.83 5.28
N VAL A 102 23.16 -2.78 5.31
CA VAL A 102 23.20 -3.97 6.18
C VAL A 102 23.52 -5.19 5.31
N PRO A 103 23.94 -6.33 5.89
CA PRO A 103 24.14 -7.56 5.11
C PRO A 103 22.89 -7.95 4.33
N ASP A 104 23.05 -8.69 3.24
CA ASP A 104 21.93 -9.04 2.33
C ASP A 104 20.87 -9.88 3.06
N GLU A 105 21.26 -10.77 3.98
CA GLU A 105 20.27 -11.53 4.77
C GLU A 105 19.34 -10.64 5.60
N TRP A 106 19.84 -9.47 6.04
CA TRP A 106 19.05 -8.50 6.78
C TRP A 106 18.19 -7.63 5.86
N GLN A 107 18.63 -7.38 4.63
CA GLN A 107 17.81 -6.71 3.62
C GLN A 107 16.63 -7.58 3.21
N ASP A 108 16.88 -8.88 2.98
CA ASP A 108 15.83 -9.86 2.66
C ASP A 108 14.84 -10.01 3.81
N TYR A 109 15.33 -10.06 5.05
CA TYR A 109 14.47 -10.10 6.23
C TYR A 109 13.63 -8.82 6.36
N ASP A 110 14.21 -7.64 6.13
CA ASP A 110 13.47 -6.38 6.16
C ASP A 110 12.39 -6.31 5.07
N TYR A 111 12.68 -6.79 3.86
CA TYR A 111 11.68 -6.86 2.79
C TYR A 111 10.52 -7.77 3.16
N LYS A 112 10.76 -8.95 3.75
CA LYS A 112 9.68 -9.83 4.22
C LYS A 112 8.75 -9.11 5.19
N LEU A 113 9.31 -8.43 6.18
CA LEU A 113 8.54 -7.67 7.17
C LEU A 113 7.74 -6.52 6.52
N LEU A 114 8.35 -5.81 5.57
CA LEU A 114 7.68 -4.72 4.86
C LEU A 114 6.57 -5.23 3.94
N ASN A 115 6.76 -6.36 3.24
CA ASN A 115 5.74 -6.95 2.39
C ASN A 115 4.52 -7.36 3.21
N GLU A 116 4.74 -8.08 4.32
CA GLU A 116 3.65 -8.46 5.23
C GLU A 116 2.87 -7.23 5.72
N ALA A 117 3.58 -6.20 6.19
CA ALA A 117 2.96 -4.97 6.67
C ALA A 117 2.20 -4.20 5.58
N TRP A 118 2.71 -4.15 4.34
CA TRP A 118 2.01 -3.51 3.23
C TRP A 118 0.75 -4.27 2.80
N ARG A 119 0.83 -5.60 2.72
CA ARG A 119 -0.34 -6.43 2.41
C ARG A 119 -1.44 -6.22 3.44
N GLU A 120 -1.08 -6.21 4.72
CA GLU A 120 -1.99 -5.89 5.82
C GLU A 120 -2.61 -4.48 5.65
N ALA A 121 -1.78 -3.46 5.45
CA ALA A 121 -2.23 -2.08 5.31
C ALA A 121 -3.18 -1.84 4.12
N VAL A 122 -2.99 -2.57 3.01
CA VAL A 122 -3.87 -2.54 1.84
C VAL A 122 -5.19 -3.23 2.14
N ARG A 123 -5.14 -4.45 2.70
CA ARG A 123 -6.35 -5.24 3.02
C ARG A 123 -7.25 -4.50 4.00
N THR A 124 -6.70 -3.97 5.08
CA THR A 124 -7.50 -3.20 6.06
C THR A 124 -8.25 -2.05 5.39
N ARG A 125 -7.61 -1.31 4.48
CA ARG A 125 -8.28 -0.22 3.75
C ARG A 125 -9.36 -0.72 2.79
N GLN A 126 -9.10 -1.83 2.09
CA GLN A 126 -10.08 -2.45 1.19
C GLN A 126 -11.30 -2.99 1.96
N GLU A 127 -11.07 -3.59 3.13
CA GLU A 127 -12.11 -4.08 4.03
C GLU A 127 -12.93 -2.91 4.59
N ASP A 128 -12.27 -1.88 5.15
CA ASP A 128 -12.95 -0.69 5.66
C ASP A 128 -13.81 -0.03 4.59
N ASP A 129 -13.29 0.12 3.37
CA ASP A 129 -14.02 0.68 2.23
C ASP A 129 -15.24 -0.15 1.81
N SER A 130 -15.13 -1.48 1.83
CA SER A 130 -16.25 -2.37 1.51
C SER A 130 -17.39 -2.26 2.54
N VAL A 131 -17.06 -2.07 3.82
CA VAL A 131 -18.04 -1.90 4.89
C VAL A 131 -18.85 -0.61 4.73
N PHE A 132 -18.24 0.46 4.18
CA PHE A 132 -18.94 1.73 3.94
C PHE A 132 -19.65 1.81 2.58
N GLY A 133 -19.31 0.94 1.62
CA GLY A 133 -19.95 0.90 0.29
C GLY A 133 -21.32 0.22 0.26
N ASP A 134 -21.61 -0.65 1.23
CA ASP A 134 -22.84 -1.45 1.24
C ASP A 134 -24.05 -0.76 1.91
N ASP A 135 -23.83 0.35 2.64
CA ASP A 135 -24.88 1.06 3.40
C ASP A 135 -25.64 2.13 2.56
N GLU A 136 -25.23 2.37 1.30
CA GLU A 136 -25.93 3.29 0.37
C GLU A 136 -27.00 2.59 -0.51
N VAL A 137 -27.53 1.45 -0.07
CA VAL A 137 -28.76 0.87 -0.66
C VAL A 137 -29.95 1.21 0.24
N ILE A 138 -30.35 2.48 0.25
CA ILE A 138 -31.64 2.88 0.82
C ILE A 138 -32.74 2.27 -0.05
N VAL A 139 -33.35 1.22 0.49
CA VAL A 139 -34.55 0.54 0.00
C VAL A 139 -35.68 1.55 -0.13
N SER A 140 -35.89 2.09 -1.33
CA SER A 140 -37.09 2.84 -1.69
C SER A 140 -37.86 2.07 -2.75
N SER A 141 -38.79 1.24 -2.30
CA SER A 141 -40.12 1.06 -2.94
C SER A 141 -40.96 0.17 -2.04
N GLY A 142 -41.64 0.79 -1.09
CA GLY A 142 -42.97 0.33 -0.75
C GLY A 142 -43.92 0.82 -1.84
N ASP A 143 -44.76 -0.05 -2.39
CA ASP A 143 -46.18 0.03 -2.08
C ASP A 143 -46.89 -1.27 -2.51
N SER A 144 -47.84 -1.68 -1.69
CA SER A 144 -48.61 -2.90 -1.82
C SER A 144 -49.83 -2.66 -2.72
N VAL A 145 -50.18 -3.60 -3.60
CA VAL A 145 -51.54 -3.71 -4.14
C VAL A 145 -52.00 -5.19 -4.06
N PRO A 146 -53.15 -5.50 -3.44
CA PRO A 146 -53.61 -6.86 -3.21
C PRO A 146 -54.52 -7.43 -4.33
N GLU A 147 -54.39 -8.75 -4.53
CA GLU A 147 -55.44 -9.79 -4.70
C GLU A 147 -56.50 -9.78 -5.84
N ALA A 148 -56.28 -10.69 -6.83
CA ALA A 148 -57.20 -11.69 -7.47
C ALA A 148 -58.44 -11.27 -8.31
N PRO A 149 -59.14 -12.18 -9.05
CA PRO A 149 -58.76 -13.39 -9.81
C PRO A 149 -59.26 -13.39 -11.29
N ALA A 150 -59.01 -14.48 -12.01
CA ALA A 150 -59.21 -14.73 -13.45
C ALA A 150 -60.65 -14.60 -14.01
N GLU A 151 -60.74 -14.20 -15.29
CA GLU A 151 -61.91 -14.41 -16.16
C GLU A 151 -61.52 -15.09 -17.50
N PRO A 152 -62.42 -15.92 -18.09
CA PRO A 152 -62.10 -16.83 -19.18
C PRO A 152 -62.22 -16.21 -20.58
N VAL A 153 -61.41 -16.74 -21.50
CA VAL A 153 -61.34 -16.41 -22.93
C VAL A 153 -62.58 -16.93 -23.68
N PRO A 154 -63.26 -16.14 -24.54
CA PRO A 154 -64.31 -16.66 -25.42
C PRO A 154 -63.71 -17.30 -26.68
N ALA A 155 -64.33 -18.41 -27.11
CA ALA A 155 -63.99 -19.16 -28.31
C ALA A 155 -64.27 -18.35 -29.59
N GLU A 156 -63.32 -18.39 -30.53
CA GLU A 156 -63.49 -17.89 -31.89
C GLU A 156 -64.37 -18.83 -32.73
N ALA A 157 -65.01 -18.22 -33.74
CA ALA A 157 -66.16 -18.66 -34.54
C ALA A 157 -65.92 -19.86 -35.47
#